data_AF-A0A2E6VWP1-F1
#
_entry.id   AF-A0A2E6VWP1-F1
#
_cell.length_a   1.000
_cell.length_b   1.000
_cell.length_c   1.000
_cell.angle_alpha   90.00
_cell.angle_beta   90.00
_cell.angle_gamma   90.00
#
_symmetry.space_group_name_H-M   'P 1'
#
loop_
_entity.id
_entity.type
_entity.pdbx_description
1 polymer ?
#
loop_
_entity_poly.entity_id
_entity_poly.type
_entity_poly.pdbx_seq_one_letter_code
_entity_poly.pdbx_strand_id
1 'polypeptide(L)'
;MAVLLNKKTFIFSMLLCTLACGTPLELHSVNPGQTAALTATQLQITGNGFNDQLQLALEASGLKISLGNIVVESPSQATASIPASAPADTYDLVATLNNASAILPEAVQLLGGTLRLIFLDVEQGDATLIIAPTGETLLIDGGPNFLDRTLTQAIAAHTDREPDAVVLTHHDADHLGGLVHYLMGDDGTAGTGDDRVPPTTYGPDDDGSCTSQTCSRFRHLLAYPFERAYAGTTFQLGEIEIDIVSSDGDLGDGPFANEIDENEKSVGLLIRYGNRKILIAGDLTGGGLDTTDLESPLSAKTGVLDVLRVSHHGSLTSTPQTALENWNPGLAVLSAGTHNAYCHPHPDVVERLLNHVESIWITGGGPDPETCGHTLTNHEKMNHSQGDITISVSADGTIDVTSQNQAND
;
A
#
# COMPACT_ATOMS: atom_id res chain seq x y z
N MET A 1 -24.59 7.51 30.66
CA MET A 1 -24.43 8.98 30.79
C MET A 1 -24.58 9.56 29.39
N ALA A 2 -25.39 10.60 29.21
CA ALA A 2 -26.00 10.94 27.93
C ALA A 2 -25.25 12.03 27.12
N VAL A 3 -25.40 11.94 25.79
CA VAL A 3 -25.32 12.97 24.72
C VAL A 3 -23.94 13.56 24.35
N LEU A 4 -23.61 13.45 23.05
CA LEU A 4 -23.22 14.61 22.25
C LEU A 4 -24.07 14.67 20.97
N LEU A 5 -24.89 15.71 20.87
CA LEU A 5 -25.59 16.15 19.67
C LEU A 5 -24.57 16.82 18.77
N ASN A 6 -24.47 16.44 17.49
CA ASN A 6 -23.86 17.33 16.51
C ASN A 6 -24.79 17.52 15.30
N LYS A 7 -25.22 18.78 15.14
CA LYS A 7 -25.87 19.31 13.94
C LYS A 7 -24.78 19.53 12.91
N LYS A 8 -25.12 19.28 11.64
CA LYS A 8 -24.27 19.47 10.44
C LYS A 8 -23.22 18.37 10.30
N THR A 9 -22.89 17.82 9.15
CA THR A 9 -23.31 17.89 7.75
C THR A 9 -22.34 16.89 7.12
N PHE A 10 -22.78 15.94 6.29
CA PHE A 10 -22.10 15.63 5.03
C PHE A 10 -23.05 14.84 4.15
N ILE A 11 -23.47 15.54 3.09
CA ILE A 11 -24.38 15.12 2.05
C ILE A 11 -23.53 14.49 0.96
N PHE A 12 -23.84 13.27 0.52
CA PHE A 12 -23.58 12.90 -0.88
C PHE A 12 -24.93 12.85 -1.60
N SER A 13 -25.21 13.94 -2.30
CA SER A 13 -26.20 13.99 -3.37
C SER A 13 -25.48 13.67 -4.67
N MET A 14 -25.91 12.61 -5.34
CA MET A 14 -25.87 12.59 -6.80
C MET A 14 -27.19 12.03 -7.30
N LEU A 15 -28.00 12.94 -7.82
CA LEU A 15 -29.21 12.70 -8.57
C LEU A 15 -28.83 12.71 -10.05
N LEU A 16 -28.96 11.57 -10.75
CA LEU A 16 -29.33 11.52 -12.17
C LEU A 16 -29.75 10.09 -12.52
N CYS A 17 -31.05 9.87 -12.35
CA CYS A 17 -31.76 8.72 -12.87
C CYS A 17 -32.09 8.99 -14.35
N THR A 18 -31.62 8.14 -15.25
CA THR A 18 -32.30 7.93 -16.53
C THR A 18 -32.40 6.43 -16.81
N LEU A 19 -33.63 5.95 -16.69
CA LEU A 19 -34.19 4.67 -17.16
C LEU A 19 -33.98 3.44 -16.25
N ALA A 20 -35.04 3.20 -15.47
CA ALA A 20 -35.52 1.94 -14.92
C ALA A 20 -34.68 1.22 -13.84
N CYS A 21 -34.87 1.63 -12.58
CA CYS A 21 -34.92 0.69 -11.46
C CYS A 21 -35.79 1.24 -10.31
N GLY A 22 -36.41 0.35 -9.54
CA GLY A 22 -37.56 0.61 -8.66
C GLY A 22 -37.36 1.66 -7.55
N THR A 23 -38.49 2.19 -7.09
CA THR A 23 -38.64 3.21 -6.03
C THR A 23 -37.91 2.86 -4.72
N PRO A 24 -37.16 3.81 -4.11
CA PRO A 24 -36.72 3.68 -2.72
C PRO A 24 -37.93 3.76 -1.76
N LEU A 25 -37.92 2.94 -0.71
CA LEU A 25 -38.93 2.94 0.34
C LEU A 25 -38.57 3.98 1.41
N GLU A 26 -39.34 5.07 1.53
CA GLU A 26 -39.25 6.01 2.66
C GLU A 26 -39.92 5.41 3.91
N LEU A 27 -39.21 5.37 5.04
CA LEU A 27 -39.78 4.98 6.33
C LEU A 27 -40.54 6.16 6.96
N HIS A 28 -41.87 6.13 6.86
CA HIS A 28 -42.73 7.07 7.57
C HIS A 28 -42.90 6.71 9.06
N SER A 29 -42.55 7.66 9.93
CA SER A 29 -43.07 7.96 11.28
C SER A 29 -43.58 6.81 12.16
N VAL A 30 -42.95 6.59 13.33
CA VAL A 30 -43.53 5.83 14.45
C VAL A 30 -43.99 6.82 15.54
N ASN A 31 -45.26 6.75 15.95
CA ASN A 31 -45.82 7.63 16.99
C ASN A 31 -45.22 7.33 18.38
N PRO A 32 -45.06 8.34 19.27
CA PRO A 32 -44.51 8.15 20.62
C PRO A 32 -45.53 7.40 21.48
N GLY A 33 -45.31 6.10 21.71
CA GLY A 33 -46.16 5.27 22.56
C GLY A 33 -46.24 3.79 22.19
N GLN A 34 -45.64 3.38 21.06
CA GLN A 34 -45.55 1.97 20.69
C GLN A 34 -44.08 1.54 20.62
N THR A 35 -43.62 0.84 21.65
CA THR A 35 -42.39 0.03 21.57
C THR A 35 -42.68 -1.18 20.67
N ALA A 36 -42.53 -1.00 19.36
CA ALA A 36 -42.56 -2.10 18.41
C ALA A 36 -41.13 -2.62 18.20
N ALA A 37 -40.94 -3.93 18.38
CA ALA A 37 -39.75 -4.62 17.94
C ALA A 37 -39.66 -4.51 16.40
N LEU A 38 -38.56 -3.98 15.89
CA LEU A 38 -38.28 -3.97 14.46
C LEU A 38 -38.13 -5.41 13.97
N THR A 39 -38.79 -5.78 12.88
CA THR A 39 -38.64 -7.10 12.25
C THR A 39 -37.65 -7.04 11.09
N ALA A 40 -37.08 -8.20 10.72
CA ALA A 40 -35.96 -8.41 9.80
C ALA A 40 -36.08 -7.85 8.36
N THR A 41 -37.18 -7.16 8.01
CA THR A 41 -37.47 -6.73 6.63
C THR A 41 -37.12 -5.25 6.35
N GLN A 42 -36.47 -4.55 7.28
CA GLN A 42 -36.26 -3.09 7.19
C GLN A 42 -34.80 -2.61 7.14
N LEU A 43 -33.82 -3.49 6.96
CA LEU A 43 -32.42 -3.11 6.78
C LEU A 43 -31.95 -3.41 5.35
N GLN A 44 -31.70 -2.35 4.58
CA GLN A 44 -30.97 -2.42 3.32
C GLN A 44 -29.70 -1.57 3.47
N ILE A 45 -28.52 -2.19 3.40
CA ILE A 45 -27.22 -1.52 3.41
C ILE A 45 -26.62 -1.70 2.03
N THR A 46 -26.19 -0.60 1.42
CA THR A 46 -25.43 -0.59 0.16
C THR A 46 -24.07 0.06 0.40
N GLY A 47 -23.00 -0.60 -0.04
CA GLY A 47 -21.62 -0.11 -0.04
C GLY A 47 -20.78 -0.91 -1.04
N ASN A 48 -19.77 -0.29 -1.64
CA ASN A 48 -18.83 -0.97 -2.53
C ASN A 48 -17.93 -1.89 -1.67
N GLY A 49 -17.87 -3.18 -2.02
CA GLY A 49 -17.11 -4.22 -1.29
C GLY A 49 -17.95 -5.36 -0.73
N PHE A 50 -19.28 -5.24 -0.70
CA PHE A 50 -20.18 -6.31 -0.26
C PHE A 50 -20.77 -7.05 -1.47
N ASN A 51 -20.48 -8.34 -1.60
CA ASN A 51 -21.03 -9.20 -2.66
C ASN A 51 -22.36 -9.85 -2.23
N ASP A 52 -23.00 -10.57 -3.16
CA ASP A 52 -24.28 -11.28 -3.00
C ASP A 52 -24.32 -12.36 -1.89
N GLN A 53 -23.21 -12.57 -1.16
CA GLN A 53 -23.06 -13.57 -0.10
C GLN A 53 -23.35 -13.03 1.30
N LEU A 54 -23.46 -11.71 1.47
CA LEU A 54 -23.78 -11.10 2.76
C LEU A 54 -25.29 -11.17 3.02
N GLN A 55 -25.68 -11.92 4.05
CA GLN A 55 -27.06 -11.98 4.53
C GLN A 55 -27.15 -11.51 5.98
N LEU A 56 -28.00 -10.52 6.22
CA LEU A 56 -28.36 -10.04 7.55
C LEU A 56 -29.77 -10.53 7.88
N ALA A 57 -29.90 -11.27 8.98
CA ALA A 57 -31.18 -11.73 9.48
C ALA A 57 -31.36 -11.27 10.94
N LEU A 58 -32.48 -10.59 11.20
CA LEU A 58 -32.92 -10.30 12.57
C LEU A 58 -33.77 -11.47 13.05
N GLU A 59 -33.21 -12.34 13.89
CA GLU A 59 -33.92 -13.48 14.46
C GLU A 59 -34.42 -13.15 15.87
N ALA A 60 -35.38 -13.93 16.39
CA ALA A 60 -35.89 -13.75 17.75
C ALA A 60 -34.81 -13.87 18.84
N SER A 61 -33.66 -14.49 18.51
CA SER A 61 -32.49 -14.70 19.36
C SER A 61 -31.41 -13.60 19.27
N GLY A 62 -31.44 -12.73 18.25
CA GLY A 62 -30.41 -11.72 18.03
C GLY A 62 -30.19 -11.37 16.55
N LEU A 63 -29.16 -10.55 16.28
CA LEU A 63 -28.69 -10.29 14.91
C LEU A 63 -27.79 -11.44 14.47
N LYS A 64 -28.12 -12.01 13.31
CA LYS A 64 -27.30 -13.01 12.63
C LYS A 64 -26.70 -12.41 11.38
N ILE A 65 -25.38 -12.45 11.30
CA ILE A 65 -24.61 -12.01 10.13
C ILE A 65 -24.04 -13.27 9.48
N SER A 66 -24.40 -13.51 8.23
CA SER A 66 -23.89 -14.64 7.45
C SER A 66 -23.10 -14.14 6.26
N LEU A 67 -21.87 -14.63 6.10
CA LEU A 67 -20.99 -14.35 4.97
C LEU A 67 -20.55 -15.70 4.37
N GLY A 68 -21.22 -16.16 3.31
CA GLY A 68 -21.03 -17.50 2.77
C GLY A 68 -21.35 -18.59 3.82
N ASN A 69 -20.34 -19.37 4.22
CA ASN A 69 -20.49 -20.47 5.18
C ASN A 69 -20.29 -20.05 6.65
N ILE A 70 -19.91 -18.80 6.90
CA ILE A 70 -19.58 -18.28 8.22
C ILE A 70 -20.82 -17.62 8.81
N VAL A 71 -21.16 -17.98 10.04
CA VAL A 71 -22.32 -17.48 10.78
C VAL A 71 -21.86 -16.88 12.11
N VAL A 72 -22.13 -15.59 12.31
CA VAL A 72 -21.89 -14.89 13.58
C VAL A 72 -23.24 -14.58 14.23
N GLU A 73 -23.43 -15.06 15.47
CA GLU A 73 -24.65 -14.85 16.25
C GLU A 73 -24.36 -13.95 17.45
N SER A 74 -25.03 -12.80 17.56
CA SER A 74 -24.90 -11.93 18.74
C SER A 74 -25.74 -12.46 19.92
N PRO A 75 -25.29 -12.34 21.18
CA PRO A 75 -26.15 -12.64 22.32
C PRO A 75 -27.37 -11.71 22.36
N SER A 76 -28.48 -12.27 22.85
CA SER A 76 -29.82 -11.73 22.80
C SER A 76 -29.95 -10.33 23.43
N GLN A 77 -30.50 -9.40 22.63
CA GLN A 77 -31.11 -8.10 22.95
C GLN A 77 -30.28 -6.85 22.63
N ALA A 78 -30.71 -6.15 21.57
CA ALA A 78 -30.48 -4.73 21.38
C ALA A 78 -31.68 -3.95 21.95
N THR A 79 -31.43 -2.96 22.81
CA THR A 79 -32.48 -2.08 23.36
C THR A 79 -32.22 -0.65 22.92
N ALA A 80 -33.23 0.01 22.36
CA ALA A 80 -33.22 1.45 22.10
C ALA A 80 -34.23 2.15 23.02
N SER A 81 -33.87 3.33 23.53
CA SER A 81 -34.77 4.16 24.34
C SER A 81 -34.65 5.62 23.96
N ILE A 82 -35.80 6.27 23.71
CA ILE A 82 -35.90 7.72 23.51
C ILE A 82 -36.21 8.35 24.87
N PRO A 83 -35.44 9.34 25.35
CA PRO A 83 -35.74 10.02 26.61
C PRO A 83 -37.14 10.63 26.58
N ALA A 84 -37.91 10.50 27.66
CA ALA A 84 -39.27 11.04 27.75
C ALA A 84 -39.34 12.58 27.57
N SER A 85 -38.20 13.27 27.69
CA SER A 85 -38.07 14.71 27.47
C SER A 85 -37.76 15.11 26.02
N ALA A 86 -37.61 14.16 25.10
CA ALA A 86 -37.31 14.46 23.71
C ALA A 86 -38.55 15.07 23.02
N PRO A 87 -38.41 16.19 22.27
CA PRO A 87 -39.53 16.79 21.54
C PRO A 87 -40.12 15.84 20.49
N ALA A 88 -41.37 16.07 20.10
CA ALA A 88 -42.01 15.29 19.04
C ALA A 88 -41.37 15.64 17.68
N ASP A 89 -40.41 14.83 17.24
CA ASP A 89 -39.65 14.99 15.99
C ASP A 89 -39.17 13.61 15.48
N THR A 90 -38.55 13.58 14.30
CA THR A 90 -37.93 12.39 13.71
C THR A 90 -36.51 12.23 14.26
N TYR A 91 -36.17 11.03 14.74
CA TYR A 91 -34.85 10.71 15.30
C TYR A 91 -34.25 9.50 14.58
N ASP A 92 -32.95 9.57 14.27
CA ASP A 92 -32.19 8.42 13.82
C ASP A 92 -31.97 7.44 14.98
N LEU A 93 -32.24 6.15 14.73
CA LEU A 93 -32.09 5.11 15.75
C LEU A 93 -30.65 4.60 15.76
N VAL A 94 -29.90 4.93 16.81
CA VAL A 94 -28.58 4.33 17.07
C VAL A 94 -28.73 3.25 18.12
N ALA A 95 -28.67 1.98 17.71
CA ALA A 95 -28.66 0.84 18.63
C ALA A 95 -27.22 0.56 19.10
N THR A 96 -26.92 0.79 20.37
CA THR A 96 -25.68 0.34 21.00
C THR A 96 -25.88 -1.03 21.64
N LEU A 97 -25.21 -2.05 21.08
CA LEU A 97 -25.11 -3.36 21.72
C LEU A 97 -24.14 -3.29 22.90
N ASN A 98 -24.59 -3.74 24.08
CA ASN A 98 -23.70 -3.92 25.24
C ASN A 98 -22.62 -4.94 24.86
N ASN A 99 -21.36 -4.50 24.84
CA ASN A 99 -20.13 -5.23 24.45
C ASN A 99 -19.83 -5.36 22.94
N ALA A 100 -20.57 -4.69 22.04
CA ALA A 100 -20.25 -4.74 20.60
C ALA A 100 -18.91 -4.09 20.24
N SER A 101 -18.33 -3.26 21.09
CA SER A 101 -17.00 -2.69 20.86
C SER A 101 -15.86 -3.71 20.89
N ALA A 102 -16.06 -4.93 21.41
CA ALA A 102 -15.05 -6.00 21.37
C ALA A 102 -15.27 -6.97 20.18
N ILE A 103 -16.54 -7.20 19.81
CA ILE A 103 -16.90 -8.06 18.66
C ILE A 103 -16.70 -7.32 17.33
N LEU A 104 -16.88 -5.99 17.28
CA LEU A 104 -16.66 -5.19 16.08
C LEU A 104 -15.20 -5.17 15.63
N PRO A 105 -14.18 -4.98 16.49
CA PRO A 105 -12.78 -5.08 16.07
C PRO A 105 -12.45 -6.43 15.47
N GLU A 106 -12.86 -7.54 16.12
CA GLU A 106 -12.60 -8.90 15.63
C GLU A 106 -13.39 -9.21 14.34
N ALA A 107 -14.62 -8.70 14.21
CA ALA A 107 -15.42 -8.83 12.99
C ALA A 107 -14.91 -7.93 11.86
N VAL A 108 -14.45 -6.70 12.14
CA VAL A 108 -13.78 -5.80 11.20
C VAL A 108 -12.45 -6.41 10.74
N GLN A 109 -11.74 -7.07 11.65
CA GLN A 109 -10.52 -7.82 11.37
C GLN A 109 -10.75 -9.12 10.57
N LEU A 110 -12.00 -9.63 10.54
CA LEU A 110 -12.43 -10.74 9.67
C LEU A 110 -13.11 -10.26 8.38
N LEU A 111 -13.53 -9.00 8.31
CA LEU A 111 -14.13 -8.35 7.14
C LEU A 111 -13.11 -7.54 6.32
N GLY A 112 -11.92 -7.29 6.87
CA GLY A 112 -10.84 -6.60 6.18
C GLY A 112 -10.34 -7.44 5.02
N GLY A 113 -10.17 -6.80 3.86
CA GLY A 113 -9.62 -7.44 2.68
C GLY A 113 -8.13 -7.79 2.86
N THR A 114 -7.52 -8.21 1.76
CA THR A 114 -6.09 -8.52 1.73
C THR A 114 -5.33 -7.36 1.12
N LEU A 115 -4.40 -6.78 1.86
CA LEU A 115 -3.39 -5.89 1.27
C LEU A 115 -2.44 -6.74 0.44
N ARG A 116 -2.22 -6.38 -0.82
CA ARG A 116 -1.23 -7.04 -1.68
C ARG A 116 -0.12 -6.05 -2.01
N LEU A 117 1.12 -6.45 -1.76
CA LEU A 117 2.33 -5.77 -2.23
C LEU A 117 2.95 -6.64 -3.32
N ILE A 118 2.98 -6.12 -4.55
CA ILE A 118 3.50 -6.82 -5.71
C ILE A 118 4.79 -6.12 -6.14
N PHE A 119 5.92 -6.77 -5.85
CA PHE A 119 7.23 -6.37 -6.33
C PHE A 119 7.39 -6.91 -7.74
N LEU A 120 7.29 -6.03 -8.72
CA LEU A 120 7.35 -6.40 -10.13
C LEU A 120 8.78 -6.79 -10.47
N ASP A 121 8.95 -7.90 -11.19
CA ASP A 121 10.25 -8.26 -11.75
C ASP A 121 10.55 -7.35 -12.94
N VAL A 122 11.35 -6.33 -12.66
CA VAL A 122 11.83 -5.33 -13.60
C VAL A 122 13.30 -5.51 -13.92
N GLU A 123 13.84 -6.72 -13.67
CA GLU A 123 15.26 -7.00 -13.65
C GLU A 123 16.01 -6.16 -12.61
N GLN A 124 16.85 -5.22 -13.04
CA GLN A 124 17.48 -4.25 -12.17
C GLN A 124 16.60 -3.00 -12.07
N GLY A 125 16.20 -2.63 -10.86
CA GLY A 125 15.40 -1.44 -10.59
C GLY A 125 14.22 -1.75 -9.69
N ASP A 126 13.33 -0.77 -9.51
CA ASP A 126 12.12 -0.95 -8.71
C ASP A 126 10.86 -0.58 -9.45
N ALA A 127 9.87 -1.46 -9.34
CA ALA A 127 8.47 -1.09 -9.47
C ALA A 127 7.65 -1.94 -8.51
N THR A 128 6.89 -1.29 -7.63
CA THR A 128 6.03 -1.98 -6.66
C THR A 128 4.59 -1.51 -6.83
N LEU A 129 3.69 -2.45 -7.11
CA LEU A 129 2.25 -2.20 -7.13
C LEU A 129 1.66 -2.61 -5.78
N ILE A 130 1.01 -1.66 -5.11
CA ILE A 130 0.23 -1.87 -3.90
C ILE A 130 -1.25 -1.92 -4.27
N ILE A 131 -1.96 -2.94 -3.81
CA ILE A 131 -3.41 -3.05 -3.91
C ILE A 131 -3.96 -3.09 -2.49
N ALA A 132 -4.65 -2.03 -2.09
CA ALA A 132 -5.29 -1.92 -0.79
C ALA A 132 -6.43 -2.96 -0.65
N PRO A 133 -6.81 -3.33 0.58
CA PRO A 133 -7.94 -4.23 0.85
C PRO A 133 -9.24 -3.86 0.13
N THR A 134 -9.47 -2.57 -0.07
CA THR A 134 -10.65 -1.97 -0.70
C THR A 134 -10.53 -1.82 -2.23
N GLY A 135 -9.37 -2.17 -2.80
CA GLY A 135 -9.13 -2.23 -4.25
C GLY A 135 -8.45 -0.99 -4.85
N GLU A 136 -8.22 0.06 -4.07
CA GLU A 136 -7.41 1.20 -4.48
C GLU A 136 -5.95 0.79 -4.72
N THR A 137 -5.32 1.41 -5.70
CA THR A 137 -3.99 1.01 -6.18
C THR A 137 -2.98 2.15 -6.06
N LEU A 138 -1.77 1.82 -5.61
CA LEU A 138 -0.62 2.72 -5.60
C LEU A 138 0.53 2.06 -6.33
N LEU A 139 1.12 2.77 -7.29
CA LEU A 139 2.34 2.37 -7.96
C LEU A 139 3.52 3.15 -7.37
N ILE A 140 4.53 2.45 -6.88
CA ILE A 140 5.78 3.04 -6.38
C ILE A 140 6.86 2.69 -7.39
N ASP A 141 7.45 3.71 -8.01
CA ASP A 141 8.40 3.60 -9.13
C ASP A 141 7.85 2.82 -10.32
N GLY A 142 8.64 2.74 -11.40
CA GLY A 142 8.23 2.08 -12.64
C GLY A 142 9.29 1.21 -13.28
N GLY A 143 10.42 1.01 -12.61
CA GLY A 143 11.53 0.21 -13.10
C GLY A 143 12.32 0.93 -14.19
N PRO A 144 13.29 0.25 -14.80
CA PRO A 144 13.86 0.66 -16.07
C PRO A 144 12.80 0.62 -17.18
N ASN A 145 13.13 1.17 -18.35
CA ASN A 145 12.32 0.92 -19.52
C ASN A 145 12.58 -0.51 -20.03
N PHE A 146 11.61 -1.39 -19.79
CA PHE A 146 11.66 -2.80 -20.14
C PHE A 146 11.85 -3.06 -21.64
N LEU A 147 12.52 -4.18 -21.97
CA LEU A 147 12.59 -4.71 -23.34
C LEU A 147 11.51 -5.78 -23.63
N ASP A 148 11.02 -6.45 -22.58
CA ASP A 148 10.30 -7.74 -22.69
C ASP A 148 8.80 -7.63 -22.36
N ARG A 149 8.46 -6.75 -21.41
CA ARG A 149 7.11 -6.51 -20.87
C ARG A 149 6.98 -5.04 -20.49
N THR A 150 6.00 -4.28 -20.97
CA THR A 150 5.87 -2.87 -20.52
C THR A 150 5.36 -2.80 -19.08
N LEU A 151 5.58 -1.67 -18.39
CA LEU A 151 5.02 -1.45 -17.04
C LEU A 151 3.49 -1.61 -17.04
N THR A 152 2.82 -1.16 -18.11
CA THR A 152 1.38 -1.36 -18.30
C THR A 152 1.00 -2.84 -18.30
N GLN A 153 1.75 -3.69 -19.02
CA GLN A 153 1.51 -5.12 -19.06
C GLN A 153 1.78 -5.78 -17.69
N ALA A 154 2.81 -5.32 -16.97
CA ALA A 154 3.12 -5.77 -15.63
C ALA A 154 1.99 -5.46 -14.63
N ILE A 155 1.43 -4.24 -14.66
CA ILE A 155 0.30 -3.86 -13.82
C ILE A 155 -0.97 -4.65 -14.20
N ALA A 156 -1.25 -4.76 -15.51
CA ALA A 156 -2.42 -5.47 -16.03
C ALA A 156 -2.45 -6.96 -15.67
N ALA A 157 -1.30 -7.57 -15.34
CA ALA A 157 -1.25 -8.95 -14.85
C ALA A 157 -1.86 -9.11 -13.44
N HIS A 158 -1.99 -8.02 -12.67
CA HIS A 158 -2.47 -8.06 -11.29
C HIS A 158 -3.77 -7.30 -11.05
N THR A 159 -4.10 -6.33 -11.91
CA THR A 159 -5.30 -5.49 -11.80
C THR A 159 -5.71 -4.88 -13.14
N ASP A 160 -7.02 -4.77 -13.39
CA ASP A 160 -7.57 -4.06 -14.55
C ASP A 160 -7.76 -2.55 -14.28
N ARG A 161 -7.36 -2.06 -13.10
CA ARG A 161 -7.48 -0.66 -12.69
C ARG A 161 -6.18 0.09 -12.98
N GLU A 162 -6.30 1.33 -13.42
CA GLU A 162 -5.18 2.26 -13.38
C GLU A 162 -4.80 2.59 -11.92
N PRO A 163 -3.53 2.90 -11.63
CA PRO A 163 -3.09 3.37 -10.31
C PRO A 163 -3.88 4.61 -9.87
N ASP A 164 -4.52 4.52 -8.70
CA ASP A 164 -5.17 5.66 -8.04
C ASP A 164 -4.12 6.66 -7.50
N ALA A 165 -2.90 6.18 -7.22
CA ALA A 165 -1.76 7.02 -6.90
C ALA A 165 -0.47 6.49 -7.52
N VAL A 166 0.47 7.41 -7.77
CA VAL A 166 1.86 7.08 -8.10
C VAL A 166 2.80 7.79 -7.14
N VAL A 167 3.85 7.10 -6.72
CA VAL A 167 4.99 7.68 -5.99
C VAL A 167 6.26 7.39 -6.78
N LEU A 168 7.05 8.42 -7.07
CA LEU A 168 8.42 8.28 -7.54
C LEU A 168 9.37 8.44 -6.34
N THR A 169 10.28 7.50 -6.14
CA THR A 169 11.24 7.58 -5.02
C THR A 169 12.38 8.53 -5.34
N HIS A 170 13.00 8.42 -6.51
CA HIS A 170 14.08 9.28 -7.00
C HIS A 170 14.20 9.16 -8.53
N HIS A 171 15.06 9.99 -9.13
CA HIS A 171 15.07 10.18 -10.59
C HIS A 171 15.96 9.20 -11.38
N ASP A 172 16.57 8.20 -10.75
CA ASP A 172 17.41 7.25 -11.47
C ASP A 172 16.61 6.38 -12.43
N ALA A 173 17.26 5.98 -13.51
CA ALA A 173 16.59 5.43 -14.69
C ALA A 173 15.91 4.09 -14.42
N ASP A 174 16.40 3.32 -13.46
CA ASP A 174 15.86 2.04 -13.00
C ASP A 174 14.70 2.20 -12.00
N HIS A 175 14.31 3.43 -11.67
CA HIS A 175 13.10 3.78 -10.91
C HIS A 175 12.12 4.58 -11.77
N LEU A 176 12.63 5.63 -12.42
CA LEU A 176 11.85 6.58 -13.22
C LEU A 176 11.51 6.08 -14.64
N GLY A 177 12.36 5.22 -15.22
CA GLY A 177 12.36 4.91 -16.65
C GLY A 177 11.04 4.39 -17.19
N GLY A 178 10.58 3.27 -16.64
CA GLY A 178 9.32 2.65 -17.02
C GLY A 178 8.10 3.49 -16.60
N LEU A 179 8.22 4.28 -15.53
CA LEU A 179 7.15 5.18 -15.10
C LEU A 179 6.90 6.29 -16.13
N VAL A 180 7.96 6.91 -16.64
CA VAL A 180 7.86 7.90 -17.73
C VAL A 180 7.18 7.29 -18.94
N HIS A 181 7.56 6.08 -19.34
CA HIS A 181 6.94 5.40 -20.48
C HIS A 181 5.47 5.08 -20.22
N TYR A 182 5.12 4.63 -19.02
CA TYR A 182 3.74 4.35 -18.63
C TYR A 182 2.84 5.59 -18.71
N LEU A 183 3.33 6.74 -18.20
CA LEU A 183 2.61 8.00 -18.17
C LEU A 183 2.47 8.65 -19.55
N MET A 184 3.44 8.47 -20.45
CA MET A 184 3.40 8.96 -21.85
C MET A 184 2.51 8.14 -22.78
N GLY A 185 1.77 7.15 -22.26
CA GLY A 185 0.91 6.32 -23.11
C GLY A 185 1.69 5.37 -24.03
N ASP A 186 0.98 4.82 -25.02
CA ASP A 186 1.51 3.79 -25.90
C ASP A 186 2.36 4.38 -27.04
N ASP A 187 2.12 5.65 -27.40
CA ASP A 187 2.89 6.36 -28.43
C ASP A 187 4.25 6.92 -27.94
N GLY A 188 4.46 6.91 -26.62
CA GLY A 188 5.70 7.33 -25.98
C GLY A 188 6.04 8.81 -26.18
N THR A 189 5.04 9.65 -26.44
CA THR A 189 5.16 11.08 -26.69
C THR A 189 4.36 11.89 -25.68
N ALA A 190 5.00 12.74 -24.89
CA ALA A 190 4.30 13.52 -23.88
C ALA A 190 3.38 14.57 -24.51
N GLY A 191 2.22 14.80 -23.89
CA GLY A 191 1.22 15.79 -24.28
C GLY A 191 0.25 15.29 -25.35
N THR A 192 0.13 13.98 -25.54
CA THR A 192 -0.78 13.34 -26.49
C THR A 192 -2.07 12.87 -25.81
N GLY A 193 -3.01 12.36 -26.61
CA GLY A 193 -4.33 11.97 -26.10
C GLY A 193 -4.37 10.64 -25.35
N ASP A 194 -3.28 9.88 -25.39
CA ASP A 194 -3.11 8.58 -24.73
C ASP A 194 -2.22 8.64 -23.47
N ASP A 195 -1.78 9.84 -23.08
CA ASP A 195 -1.12 10.08 -21.79
C ASP A 195 -2.00 9.58 -20.63
N ARG A 196 -1.38 8.85 -19.68
CA ARG A 196 -2.03 8.41 -18.44
C ARG A 196 -1.77 9.43 -17.35
N VAL A 197 -2.83 9.83 -16.64
CA VAL A 197 -2.76 10.84 -15.56
C VAL A 197 -3.40 10.27 -14.29
N PRO A 198 -2.60 9.63 -13.41
CA PRO A 198 -3.08 9.23 -12.09
C PRO A 198 -3.65 10.44 -11.34
N PRO A 199 -4.73 10.27 -10.56
CA PRO A 199 -5.36 11.40 -9.89
C PRO A 199 -4.50 11.96 -8.75
N THR A 200 -3.55 11.18 -8.24
CA THR A 200 -2.58 11.61 -7.23
C THR A 200 -1.18 11.18 -7.62
N THR A 201 -0.20 12.08 -7.51
CA THR A 201 1.21 11.78 -7.83
C THR A 201 2.13 12.46 -6.83
N TYR A 202 3.04 11.71 -6.22
CA TYR A 202 4.04 12.21 -5.27
C TYR A 202 5.47 11.92 -5.76
N GLY A 203 6.41 12.82 -5.49
CA GLY A 203 7.83 12.58 -5.80
C GLY A 203 8.77 13.60 -5.17
N PRO A 204 10.09 13.42 -5.33
CA PRO A 204 11.09 14.39 -4.88
C PRO A 204 11.08 15.65 -5.77
N ASP A 205 11.77 16.70 -5.33
CA ASP A 205 11.96 17.90 -6.13
C ASP A 205 12.90 17.63 -7.32
N ASP A 206 12.49 18.03 -8.53
CA ASP A 206 13.44 18.18 -9.64
C ASP A 206 14.23 19.48 -9.45
N ASP A 207 15.39 19.36 -8.80
CA ASP A 207 16.36 20.44 -8.62
C ASP A 207 17.20 20.71 -9.89
N GLY A 208 16.92 19.99 -10.98
CA GLY A 208 17.64 20.07 -12.25
C GLY A 208 18.92 19.23 -12.30
N SER A 209 19.26 18.50 -11.24
CA SER A 209 20.45 17.64 -11.19
C SER A 209 20.37 16.45 -12.15
N CYS A 210 19.17 15.90 -12.37
CA CYS A 210 19.02 14.78 -13.29
C CYS A 210 19.06 15.22 -14.77
N THR A 211 20.16 14.94 -15.48
CA THR A 211 20.33 15.35 -16.88
C THR A 211 20.06 14.27 -17.91
N SER A 212 19.50 13.11 -17.49
CA SER A 212 19.23 11.99 -18.39
C SER A 212 18.13 12.32 -19.42
N GLN A 213 18.09 11.56 -20.52
CA GLN A 213 16.99 11.67 -21.48
C GLN A 213 15.65 11.33 -20.83
N THR A 214 15.64 10.37 -19.91
CA THR A 214 14.48 10.01 -19.09
C THR A 214 13.99 11.19 -18.27
N CYS A 215 14.88 11.91 -17.59
CA CYS A 215 14.52 13.10 -16.83
C CYS A 215 14.06 14.26 -17.71
N SER A 216 14.64 14.43 -18.91
CA SER A 216 14.11 15.39 -19.87
C SER A 216 12.67 15.06 -20.26
N ARG A 217 12.36 13.78 -20.55
CA ARG A 217 11.00 13.33 -20.86
C ARG A 217 10.06 13.49 -19.66
N PHE A 218 10.53 13.14 -18.46
CA PHE A 218 9.78 13.35 -17.24
C PHE A 218 9.43 14.83 -17.04
N ARG A 219 10.37 15.76 -17.21
CA ARG A 219 10.09 17.20 -17.16
C ARG A 219 9.05 17.68 -18.16
N HIS A 220 9.00 17.06 -19.35
CA HIS A 220 7.96 17.36 -20.32
C HIS A 220 6.58 16.90 -19.83
N LEU A 221 6.49 15.80 -19.07
CA LEU A 221 5.28 15.39 -18.34
C LEU A 221 4.98 16.34 -17.16
N LEU A 222 6.01 16.83 -16.46
CA LEU A 222 5.92 17.70 -15.27
C LEU A 222 5.38 19.11 -15.53
N ALA A 223 4.98 19.45 -16.76
CA ALA A 223 4.27 20.71 -17.01
C ALA A 223 2.97 20.86 -16.19
N TYR A 224 2.49 19.80 -15.52
CA TYR A 224 1.95 19.71 -14.13
C TYR A 224 1.37 18.29 -13.93
N PRO A 225 1.93 17.43 -13.03
CA PRO A 225 1.10 16.88 -11.93
C PRO A 225 1.82 16.43 -10.63
N PHE A 226 3.14 16.26 -10.54
CA PHE A 226 3.77 15.70 -9.32
C PHE A 226 3.74 16.69 -8.15
N GLU A 227 3.14 16.27 -7.04
CA GLU A 227 3.23 16.94 -5.77
C GLU A 227 4.53 16.53 -5.07
N ARG A 228 5.19 17.49 -4.42
CA ARG A 228 6.38 17.18 -3.63
C ARG A 228 6.00 16.32 -2.43
N ALA A 229 6.67 15.19 -2.27
CA ALA A 229 6.60 14.38 -1.07
C ALA A 229 7.43 15.03 0.04
N TYR A 230 6.82 15.28 1.21
CA TYR A 230 7.54 15.79 2.38
C TYR A 230 7.57 14.73 3.48
N ALA A 231 8.74 14.49 4.07
CA ALA A 231 8.86 13.64 5.25
C ALA A 231 7.93 14.14 6.37
N GLY A 232 7.21 13.21 7.00
CA GLY A 232 6.15 13.48 7.98
C GLY A 232 4.75 13.67 7.37
N THR A 233 4.60 13.62 6.05
CA THR A 233 3.28 13.59 5.40
C THR A 233 2.65 12.21 5.55
N THR A 234 1.37 12.17 5.92
CA THR A 234 0.59 10.93 5.98
C THR A 234 -0.61 11.05 5.05
N PHE A 235 -0.89 9.99 4.29
CA PHE A 235 -2.11 9.87 3.49
C PHE A 235 -2.70 8.48 3.60
N GLN A 236 -3.97 8.35 3.21
CA GLN A 236 -4.72 7.09 3.24
C GLN A 236 -4.96 6.61 1.82
N LEU A 237 -4.81 5.30 1.60
CA LEU A 237 -5.20 4.61 0.37
C LEU A 237 -6.17 3.49 0.75
N GLY A 238 -7.47 3.75 0.66
CA GLY A 238 -8.45 2.80 1.19
C GLY A 238 -8.29 2.60 2.70
N GLU A 239 -8.01 1.36 3.12
CA GLU A 239 -7.80 0.97 4.52
C GLU A 239 -6.33 1.02 4.99
N ILE A 240 -5.36 1.37 4.12
CA ILE A 240 -3.95 1.45 4.50
C ILE A 240 -3.49 2.89 4.71
N GLU A 241 -2.74 3.11 5.79
CA GLU A 241 -2.11 4.39 6.11
C GLU A 241 -0.67 4.37 5.59
N ILE A 242 -0.26 5.46 4.94
CA ILE A 242 1.07 5.59 4.33
C ILE A 242 1.72 6.86 4.85
N ASP A 243 2.84 6.71 5.56
CA ASP A 243 3.71 7.81 5.96
C ASP A 243 4.86 7.96 4.98
N ILE A 244 5.10 9.18 4.52
CA ILE A 244 6.37 9.56 3.91
C ILE A 244 7.37 9.76 5.04
N VAL A 245 8.37 8.88 5.13
CA VAL A 245 9.34 8.84 6.24
C VAL A 245 10.73 9.38 5.87
N SER A 246 11.01 9.48 4.58
CA SER A 246 12.17 10.19 4.03
C SER A 246 11.78 10.90 2.74
N SER A 247 12.42 12.01 2.43
CA SER A 247 12.37 12.69 1.12
C SER A 247 13.43 13.78 1.07
N ASP A 248 14.14 13.94 -0.04
CA ASP A 248 15.17 15.00 -0.23
C ASP A 248 16.21 15.03 0.91
N GLY A 249 16.59 13.85 1.42
CA GLY A 249 17.49 13.67 2.57
C GLY A 249 16.98 14.27 3.88
N ASP A 250 15.68 14.48 4.02
CA ASP A 250 15.00 14.83 5.27
C ASP A 250 14.28 13.60 5.84
N LEU A 251 14.38 13.40 7.16
CA LEU A 251 13.70 12.33 7.92
C LEU A 251 12.63 12.89 8.89
N GLY A 252 12.12 14.09 8.59
CA GLY A 252 11.12 14.84 9.36
C GLY A 252 11.69 15.86 10.35
N ASP A 253 13.01 16.07 10.37
CA ASP A 253 13.71 17.01 11.27
C ASP A 253 14.52 18.08 10.51
N GLY A 254 14.33 18.17 9.19
CA GLY A 254 15.12 18.99 8.27
C GLY A 254 16.16 18.15 7.51
N PRO A 255 16.57 18.61 6.32
CA PRO A 255 17.50 17.88 5.48
C PRO A 255 18.89 17.78 6.12
N PHE A 256 19.60 16.69 5.83
CA PHE A 256 20.98 16.53 6.23
C PHE A 256 21.86 17.60 5.53
N ALA A 257 22.87 18.11 6.23
CA ALA A 257 23.54 19.36 5.86
C ALA A 257 24.49 19.28 4.64
N ASN A 258 24.69 18.09 4.06
CA ASN A 258 25.64 17.87 2.96
C ASN A 258 24.91 17.83 1.61
N GLU A 259 25.66 18.05 0.52
CA GLU A 259 25.16 17.67 -0.80
C GLU A 259 24.93 16.17 -0.80
N ILE A 260 23.66 15.80 -0.91
CA ILE A 260 23.23 14.42 -0.93
C ILE A 260 23.10 13.95 -2.36
N ASP A 261 23.51 12.71 -2.63
CA ASP A 261 23.32 12.10 -3.95
C ASP A 261 21.84 11.81 -4.21
N GLU A 262 21.52 11.40 -5.44
CA GLU A 262 20.12 11.19 -5.84
C GLU A 262 19.46 10.04 -5.06
N ASN A 263 20.21 9.01 -4.66
CA ASN A 263 19.70 7.90 -3.86
C ASN A 263 19.35 8.36 -2.44
N GLU A 264 20.19 9.21 -1.87
CA GLU A 264 19.97 9.84 -0.56
C GLU A 264 18.72 10.73 -0.51
N LYS A 265 18.21 11.18 -1.67
CA LYS A 265 16.94 11.93 -1.78
C LYS A 265 15.70 11.04 -1.82
N SER A 266 15.86 9.72 -1.81
CA SER A 266 14.76 8.77 -1.97
C SER A 266 13.56 9.06 -1.05
N VAL A 267 12.38 9.16 -1.67
CA VAL A 267 11.11 9.18 -0.96
C VAL A 267 10.88 7.80 -0.35
N GLY A 268 10.81 7.73 0.97
CA GLY A 268 10.55 6.51 1.71
C GLY A 268 9.14 6.44 2.24
N LEU A 269 8.52 5.27 2.17
CA LEU A 269 7.14 5.01 2.53
C LEU A 269 7.08 3.94 3.63
N LEU A 270 6.48 4.29 4.76
CA LEU A 270 6.10 3.35 5.80
C LEU A 270 4.59 3.08 5.70
N ILE A 271 4.25 1.91 5.19
CA ILE A 271 2.88 1.46 4.98
C ILE A 271 2.41 0.71 6.23
N ARG A 272 1.21 1.04 6.72
CA ARG A 272 0.56 0.38 7.85
C ARG A 272 -0.78 -0.21 7.45
N TYR A 273 -0.95 -1.49 7.76
CA TYR A 273 -2.22 -2.18 7.67
C TYR A 273 -2.44 -3.05 8.90
N GLY A 274 -3.48 -2.74 9.68
CA GLY A 274 -3.69 -3.34 10.99
C GLY A 274 -2.48 -3.12 11.91
N ASN A 275 -1.87 -4.19 12.40
CA ASN A 275 -0.67 -4.16 13.22
C ASN A 275 0.64 -4.36 12.43
N ARG A 276 0.58 -4.41 11.09
CA ARG A 276 1.73 -4.69 10.24
C ARG A 276 2.37 -3.41 9.69
N LYS A 277 3.70 -3.40 9.60
CA LYS A 277 4.50 -2.32 9.04
C LYS A 277 5.36 -2.83 7.89
N ILE A 278 5.28 -2.12 6.76
CA ILE A 278 6.10 -2.38 5.59
C ILE A 278 6.88 -1.11 5.25
N LEU A 279 8.19 -1.23 5.06
CA LEU A 279 9.04 -0.12 4.60
C LEU A 279 9.50 -0.35 3.16
N ILE A 280 9.30 0.67 2.32
CA ILE A 280 9.86 0.79 0.97
C ILE A 280 10.54 2.15 0.89
N ALA A 281 11.87 2.16 0.81
CA ALA A 281 12.66 3.40 0.94
C ALA A 281 13.41 3.80 -0.34
N GLY A 282 13.01 3.29 -1.51
CA GLY A 282 13.78 3.47 -2.75
C GLY A 282 15.24 3.09 -2.50
N ASP A 283 16.17 3.91 -2.95
CA ASP A 283 17.60 3.62 -2.86
C ASP A 283 18.30 4.31 -1.69
N LEU A 284 17.52 4.69 -0.66
CA LEU A 284 18.02 5.34 0.55
C LEU A 284 19.25 4.63 1.12
N THR A 285 20.29 5.42 1.37
CA THR A 285 21.60 4.91 1.78
C THR A 285 21.70 4.71 3.29
N GLY A 286 22.48 3.71 3.68
CA GLY A 286 22.85 3.46 5.07
C GLY A 286 24.33 3.69 5.35
N GLY A 287 24.98 4.49 4.50
CA GLY A 287 26.36 4.90 4.62
C GLY A 287 27.38 3.95 3.99
N GLY A 288 28.64 4.40 3.98
CA GLY A 288 29.76 3.69 3.35
C GLY A 288 30.09 4.25 1.96
N LEU A 289 31.32 4.04 1.48
CA LEU A 289 31.80 4.64 0.22
C LEU A 289 31.50 6.15 0.09
N ASP A 290 31.62 6.88 1.20
CA ASP A 290 31.35 8.31 1.33
C ASP A 290 29.86 8.74 1.20
N THR A 291 28.91 7.81 1.19
CA THR A 291 27.47 8.12 1.30
C THR A 291 27.08 8.42 2.76
N THR A 292 26.02 9.21 2.92
CA THR A 292 25.36 9.54 4.17
C THR A 292 24.58 8.32 4.68
N ASP A 293 24.60 8.08 5.99
CA ASP A 293 23.76 7.06 6.63
C ASP A 293 22.42 7.66 7.04
N LEU A 294 21.39 7.44 6.21
CA LEU A 294 20.00 7.84 6.43
C LEU A 294 19.16 6.70 7.01
N GLU A 295 19.49 5.45 6.67
CA GLU A 295 18.75 4.28 7.15
C GLU A 295 18.90 4.05 8.66
N SER A 296 20.09 4.23 9.26
CA SER A 296 20.25 4.06 10.71
C SER A 296 19.39 5.04 11.52
N PRO A 297 19.41 6.38 11.30
CA PRO A 297 18.52 7.29 12.01
C PRO A 297 17.04 7.09 11.66
N LEU A 298 16.71 6.72 10.41
CA LEU A 298 15.35 6.37 10.03
C LEU A 298 14.85 5.15 10.82
N SER A 299 15.67 4.12 10.95
CA SER A 299 15.31 2.88 11.65
C SER A 299 14.99 3.10 13.13
N ALA A 300 15.69 4.03 13.78
CA ALA A 300 15.39 4.42 15.15
C ALA A 300 14.02 5.11 15.29
N LYS A 301 13.52 5.75 14.23
CA LYS A 301 12.20 6.41 14.18
C LYS A 301 11.08 5.42 13.84
N THR A 302 11.29 4.53 12.88
CA THR A 302 10.24 3.63 12.36
C THR A 302 10.07 2.37 13.22
N GLY A 303 11.16 1.91 13.87
CA GLY A 303 11.20 0.72 14.71
C GLY A 303 10.97 -0.57 13.93
N VAL A 304 10.53 -1.62 14.65
CA VAL A 304 10.36 -2.97 14.10
C VAL A 304 9.41 -2.98 12.89
N LEU A 305 9.80 -3.71 11.85
CA LEU A 305 9.08 -3.91 10.59
C LEU A 305 8.67 -5.38 10.43
N ASP A 306 7.61 -5.62 9.65
CA ASP A 306 7.24 -6.99 9.24
C ASP A 306 7.86 -7.32 7.87
N VAL A 307 7.86 -6.34 6.96
CA VAL A 307 8.41 -6.46 5.60
C VAL A 307 9.34 -5.28 5.34
N LEU A 308 10.54 -5.58 4.86
CA LEU A 308 11.50 -4.59 4.36
C LEU A 308 11.74 -4.82 2.86
N ARG A 309 11.40 -3.85 2.01
CA ARG A 309 12.04 -3.76 0.69
C ARG A 309 13.43 -3.22 0.92
N VAL A 310 14.43 -4.03 0.64
CA VAL A 310 15.84 -3.72 0.89
C VAL A 310 16.25 -2.57 -0.04
N SER A 311 16.72 -1.47 0.54
CA SER A 311 17.07 -0.27 -0.19
C SER A 311 18.22 -0.52 -1.17
N HIS A 312 18.23 0.22 -2.28
CA HIS A 312 19.32 0.21 -3.26
C HIS A 312 19.64 -1.17 -3.80
N HIS A 313 18.61 -2.00 -3.99
CA HIS A 313 18.72 -3.35 -4.55
C HIS A 313 19.65 -4.27 -3.73
N GLY A 314 19.98 -3.88 -2.49
CA GLY A 314 21.00 -4.51 -1.67
C GLY A 314 22.45 -4.10 -2.02
N SER A 315 22.67 -2.85 -2.40
CA SER A 315 24.01 -2.26 -2.58
C SER A 315 24.83 -2.28 -1.29
N LEU A 316 26.16 -2.30 -1.42
CA LEU A 316 27.08 -2.30 -0.26
C LEU A 316 26.86 -1.09 0.66
N THR A 317 26.36 0.03 0.12
CA THR A 317 26.09 1.28 0.81
C THR A 317 24.69 1.37 1.44
N SER A 318 23.94 0.26 1.45
CA SER A 318 22.62 0.18 2.08
C SER A 318 22.53 -0.95 3.10
N THR A 319 21.42 -0.94 3.83
CA THR A 319 21.00 -1.90 4.85
C THR A 319 22.13 -2.18 5.86
N PRO A 320 22.57 -1.16 6.62
CA PRO A 320 23.66 -1.29 7.56
C PRO A 320 23.19 -2.11 8.76
N GLN A 321 24.15 -2.71 9.46
CA GLN A 321 23.88 -3.54 10.64
C GLN A 321 23.03 -2.79 11.69
N THR A 322 23.33 -1.51 11.92
CA THR A 322 22.59 -0.64 12.85
C THR A 322 21.12 -0.47 12.48
N ALA A 323 20.79 -0.40 11.18
CA ALA A 323 19.41 -0.29 10.74
C ALA A 323 18.66 -1.60 10.96
N LEU A 324 19.27 -2.74 10.62
CA LEU A 324 18.67 -4.07 10.81
C LEU A 324 18.43 -4.41 12.28
N GLU A 325 19.28 -3.94 13.20
CA GLU A 325 19.08 -4.12 14.65
C GLU A 325 17.81 -3.43 15.17
N ASN A 326 17.45 -2.27 14.60
CA ASN A 326 16.23 -1.53 14.97
C ASN A 326 15.00 -2.01 14.20
N TRP A 327 15.15 -2.27 12.90
CA TRP A 327 14.07 -2.72 12.03
C TRP A 327 13.66 -4.17 12.31
N ASN A 328 14.62 -5.04 12.65
CA ASN A 328 14.40 -6.47 12.91
C ASN A 328 13.28 -7.10 12.04
N PRO A 329 13.40 -7.03 10.69
CA PRO A 329 12.29 -7.35 9.82
C PRO A 329 12.00 -8.85 9.80
N GLY A 330 10.71 -9.22 9.73
CA GLY A 330 10.31 -10.62 9.57
C GLY A 330 10.83 -11.22 8.26
N LEU A 331 10.65 -10.49 7.16
CA LEU A 331 11.19 -10.86 5.85
C LEU A 331 11.72 -9.65 5.08
N ALA A 332 12.64 -9.92 4.16
CA ALA A 332 13.22 -8.92 3.26
C ALA A 332 12.95 -9.26 1.79
N VAL A 333 12.68 -8.24 0.98
CA VAL A 333 12.52 -8.35 -0.47
C VAL A 333 13.60 -7.55 -1.18
N LEU A 334 14.23 -8.17 -2.17
CA LEU A 334 15.27 -7.60 -3.03
C LEU A 334 14.76 -7.56 -4.46
N SER A 335 14.88 -6.39 -5.11
CA SER A 335 14.67 -6.28 -6.55
C SER A 335 16.03 -6.33 -7.24
N ALA A 336 16.37 -7.46 -7.84
CA ALA A 336 17.64 -7.64 -8.54
C ALA A 336 17.54 -8.81 -9.53
N GLY A 337 17.60 -8.45 -10.81
CA GLY A 337 17.48 -9.36 -11.93
C GLY A 337 18.59 -10.41 -11.97
N THR A 338 18.35 -11.46 -12.75
CA THR A 338 19.32 -12.53 -12.99
C THR A 338 20.46 -12.03 -13.87
N HIS A 339 21.72 -12.30 -13.48
CA HIS A 339 22.90 -11.81 -14.19
C HIS A 339 22.94 -10.27 -14.29
N ASN A 340 22.59 -9.56 -13.20
CA ASN A 340 22.68 -8.10 -13.23
C ASN A 340 24.14 -7.62 -13.13
N ALA A 341 24.50 -6.68 -14.01
CA ALA A 341 25.85 -6.11 -14.08
C ALA A 341 26.11 -5.01 -13.05
N TYR A 342 25.09 -4.62 -12.27
CA TYR A 342 25.21 -3.66 -11.15
C TYR A 342 25.81 -4.29 -9.91
N CYS A 343 25.96 -5.63 -9.91
CA CYS A 343 26.57 -6.39 -8.84
C CYS A 343 25.77 -6.40 -7.54
N HIS A 344 24.45 -6.25 -7.67
CA HIS A 344 23.48 -6.26 -6.57
C HIS A 344 22.70 -7.59 -6.53
N PRO A 345 22.22 -8.02 -5.36
CA PRO A 345 22.65 -7.56 -4.05
C PRO A 345 24.14 -7.90 -3.81
N HIS A 346 24.80 -7.08 -3.01
CA HIS A 346 26.17 -7.36 -2.58
C HIS A 346 26.18 -8.50 -1.54
N PRO A 347 27.14 -9.44 -1.60
CA PRO A 347 27.21 -10.57 -0.65
C PRO A 347 27.19 -10.16 0.82
N ASP A 348 27.92 -9.11 1.20
CA ASP A 348 27.94 -8.60 2.58
C ASP A 348 26.57 -8.12 3.07
N VAL A 349 25.72 -7.60 2.17
CA VAL A 349 24.36 -7.17 2.52
C VAL A 349 23.47 -8.39 2.74
N VAL A 350 23.59 -9.39 1.86
CA VAL A 350 22.90 -10.67 2.02
C VAL A 350 23.31 -11.35 3.33
N GLU A 351 24.60 -11.36 3.67
CA GLU A 351 25.08 -11.93 4.94
C GLU A 351 24.48 -11.20 6.16
N ARG A 352 24.41 -9.86 6.12
CA ARG A 352 23.71 -9.09 7.17
C ARG A 352 22.24 -9.47 7.27
N LEU A 353 21.53 -9.55 6.14
CA LEU A 353 20.11 -9.92 6.11
C LEU A 353 19.87 -11.32 6.67
N LEU A 354 20.67 -12.32 6.27
CA LEU A 354 20.52 -13.71 6.71
C LEU A 354 20.58 -13.87 8.25
N ASN A 355 21.29 -12.96 8.92
CA ASN A 355 21.40 -12.90 10.38
C ASN A 355 20.20 -12.24 11.07
N HIS A 356 19.36 -11.47 10.36
CA HIS A 356 18.28 -10.67 10.96
C HIS A 356 16.87 -11.07 10.51
N VAL A 357 16.72 -11.72 9.35
CA VAL A 357 15.40 -12.04 8.79
C VAL A 357 15.10 -13.53 8.81
N GLU A 358 13.81 -13.88 8.76
CA GLU A 358 13.36 -15.26 8.62
C GLU A 358 13.48 -15.75 7.17
N SER A 359 13.20 -14.87 6.20
CA SER A 359 13.35 -15.17 4.78
C SER A 359 13.73 -13.94 3.94
N ILE A 360 14.46 -14.20 2.87
CA ILE A 360 14.84 -13.24 1.82
C ILE A 360 14.17 -13.71 0.53
N TRP A 361 13.52 -12.79 -0.17
CA TRP A 361 12.91 -13.03 -1.48
C TRP A 361 13.53 -12.10 -2.51
N ILE A 362 13.92 -12.63 -3.66
CA ILE A 362 14.58 -11.86 -4.73
C ILE A 362 13.88 -12.10 -6.06
N THR A 363 13.58 -11.03 -6.81
CA THR A 363 12.85 -11.09 -8.09
C THR A 363 13.63 -11.81 -9.21
N GLY A 364 14.93 -12.04 -9.03
CA GLY A 364 15.78 -12.79 -9.95
C GLY A 364 16.96 -13.53 -9.31
N GLY A 365 18.00 -13.80 -10.09
CA GLY A 365 19.19 -14.55 -9.67
C GLY A 365 20.31 -13.72 -9.03
N GLY A 366 20.24 -12.39 -9.09
CA GLY A 366 21.28 -11.51 -8.57
C GLY A 366 22.48 -11.32 -9.52
N PRO A 367 23.67 -11.01 -8.98
CA PRO A 367 24.78 -10.42 -9.71
C PRO A 367 25.36 -11.35 -10.78
N ASP A 368 25.78 -10.77 -11.90
CA ASP A 368 26.49 -11.48 -12.97
C ASP A 368 27.89 -11.94 -12.50
N PRO A 369 28.16 -13.25 -12.43
CA PRO A 369 29.43 -13.75 -11.88
C PRO A 369 30.66 -13.32 -12.69
N GLU A 370 30.51 -13.16 -14.01
CA GLU A 370 31.62 -12.81 -14.91
C GLU A 370 32.01 -11.33 -14.76
N THR A 371 31.02 -10.47 -14.64
CA THR A 371 31.18 -9.01 -14.50
C THR A 371 31.57 -8.63 -13.08
N CYS A 372 30.94 -9.24 -12.08
CA CYS A 372 31.05 -8.82 -10.69
C CYS A 372 32.13 -9.57 -9.91
N GLY A 373 32.52 -10.77 -10.37
CA GLY A 373 33.50 -11.60 -9.66
C GLY A 373 32.98 -12.24 -8.37
N HIS A 374 31.66 -12.17 -8.12
CA HIS A 374 30.99 -12.80 -6.99
C HIS A 374 29.60 -13.32 -7.38
N THR A 375 29.08 -14.25 -6.56
CA THR A 375 27.72 -14.78 -6.66
C THR A 375 27.06 -14.74 -5.30
N LEU A 376 25.74 -14.91 -5.25
CA LEU A 376 25.06 -15.14 -3.99
C LEU A 376 25.29 -16.58 -3.53
N THR A 377 25.43 -16.76 -2.23
CA THR A 377 25.55 -18.10 -1.65
C THR A 377 24.15 -18.64 -1.43
N ASN A 378 23.87 -19.84 -1.94
CA ASN A 378 22.60 -20.52 -1.67
C ASN A 378 22.41 -20.69 -0.16
N HIS A 379 21.23 -20.33 0.35
CA HIS A 379 20.89 -20.43 1.76
C HIS A 379 19.41 -20.82 1.90
N GLU A 380 19.06 -21.58 2.94
CA GLU A 380 17.69 -22.07 3.18
C GLU A 380 16.65 -20.96 3.37
N LYS A 381 17.12 -19.76 3.73
CA LYS A 381 16.30 -18.56 3.90
C LYS A 381 16.13 -17.76 2.60
N MET A 382 16.89 -18.05 1.55
CA MET A 382 16.82 -17.31 0.28
C MET A 382 15.89 -18.00 -0.72
N ASN A 383 14.98 -17.22 -1.29
CA ASN A 383 13.98 -17.67 -2.24
C ASN A 383 14.12 -16.81 -3.51
N HIS A 384 14.51 -17.44 -4.61
CA HIS A 384 14.63 -16.80 -5.92
C HIS A 384 13.34 -16.97 -6.72
N SER A 385 12.81 -15.87 -7.25
CA SER A 385 11.68 -15.89 -8.17
C SER A 385 12.15 -15.80 -9.63
N GLN A 386 11.34 -16.32 -10.55
CA GLN A 386 11.36 -16.01 -11.98
C GLN A 386 10.14 -15.15 -12.32
N GLY A 387 10.07 -13.95 -11.76
CA GLY A 387 8.95 -13.05 -11.94
C GLY A 387 8.55 -12.31 -10.66
N ASP A 388 7.34 -11.76 -10.69
CA ASP A 388 6.86 -10.90 -9.62
C ASP A 388 6.71 -11.66 -8.30
N ILE A 389 7.07 -10.99 -7.20
CA ILE A 389 6.84 -11.46 -5.83
C ILE A 389 5.62 -10.75 -5.29
N THR A 390 4.62 -11.50 -4.84
CA THR A 390 3.44 -10.95 -4.16
C THR A 390 3.47 -11.30 -2.68
N ILE A 391 3.43 -10.28 -1.83
CA ILE A 391 3.18 -10.41 -0.40
C ILE A 391 1.72 -10.04 -0.13
N SER A 392 0.99 -10.95 0.51
CA SER A 392 -0.39 -10.76 0.93
C SER A 392 -0.45 -10.62 2.44
N VAL A 393 -1.00 -9.51 2.92
CA VAL A 393 -1.25 -9.27 4.33
C VAL A 393 -2.75 -9.35 4.56
N SER A 394 -3.18 -10.40 5.27
CA SER A 394 -4.57 -10.59 5.68
C SER A 394 -4.93 -9.67 6.85
N ALA A 395 -6.21 -9.40 7.03
CA ALA A 395 -6.70 -8.50 8.09
C ALA A 395 -6.36 -9.01 9.52
N ASP A 396 -6.25 -10.32 9.72
CA ASP A 396 -5.75 -10.94 10.96
C ASP A 396 -4.23 -10.77 11.18
N GLY A 397 -3.55 -10.11 10.22
CA GLY A 397 -2.12 -9.88 10.20
C GLY A 397 -1.32 -11.05 9.63
N THR A 398 -1.93 -12.12 9.13
CA THR A 398 -1.18 -13.21 8.48
C THR A 398 -0.48 -12.67 7.23
N ILE A 399 0.80 -13.02 7.06
CA ILE A 399 1.61 -12.63 5.90
C ILE A 399 1.92 -13.89 5.09
N ASP A 400 1.48 -13.91 3.84
CA ASP A 400 1.76 -14.97 2.87
C ASP A 400 2.57 -14.40 1.70
N VAL A 401 3.55 -15.17 1.22
CA VAL A 401 4.37 -14.79 0.06
C VAL A 401 4.16 -15.80 -1.06
N THR A 402 3.88 -15.30 -2.26
CA THR A 402 3.78 -16.11 -3.48
C THR A 402 4.71 -15.56 -4.54
N SER A 403 5.41 -16.45 -5.24
CA SER A 403 6.36 -16.13 -6.29
C SER A 403 6.22 -17.12 -7.45
N GLN A 404 6.61 -16.73 -8.66
CA GLN A 404 6.82 -17.70 -9.72
C GLN A 404 8.15 -18.41 -9.46
N ASN A 405 8.13 -19.73 -9.21
CA ASN A 405 9.33 -20.53 -8.97
C ASN A 405 9.91 -21.05 -10.28
N GLN A 406 11.25 -21.27 -10.32
CA GLN A 406 11.86 -22.06 -11.38
C GLN A 406 11.11 -23.40 -11.52
N ALA A 407 10.60 -23.68 -12.72
CA ALA A 407 10.51 -25.08 -13.12
C ALA A 407 11.96 -25.58 -13.15
N ASN A 408 12.28 -26.56 -12.30
CA ASN A 408 13.54 -27.27 -12.38
C ASN A 408 13.59 -27.97 -13.75
N ASP A 409 14.33 -27.39 -14.69
CA ASP A 409 14.71 -28.07 -15.94
C ASP A 409 15.90 -29.01 -15.73
#